data_AF-A0A1M5BEV0-F1
#
_entry.id   AF-A0A1M5BEV0-F1
#
_cell.length_a   1.000
_cell.length_b   1.000
_cell.length_c   1.000
_cell.angle_alpha   90.00
_cell.angle_beta   90.00
_cell.angle_gamma   90.00
#
_symmetry.space_group_name_H-M   'P 1'
#
loop_
_entity.id
_entity.type
_entity.pdbx_description
1 polymer ?
#
loop_
_entity_poly.entity_id
_entity_poly.type
_entity_poly.pdbx_seq_one_letter_code
_entity_poly.pdbx_strand_id
1 'polypeptide(L)'
;PPSLFRYADPRVLAGLEASLNAPERARLLGPNERMRGVVAGQAWQLQQDAEAAARYASSEAPFRLTRQHLQGIEAWRRQLMLQPLAAQYAISLERLIDWYQEHHATGVDNEQACLEYCRRKAHEARISDTRAHPEEEISS
;
A
#
# COMPACT_ATOMS: atom_id res chain seq x y z
N PRO A 1 18.29 22.66 6.37
CA PRO A 1 17.21 22.71 5.35
C PRO A 1 15.87 22.15 5.90
N PRO A 2 14.80 22.96 6.00
CA PRO A 2 13.53 22.48 6.52
C PRO A 2 12.80 21.60 5.47
N SER A 3 12.66 20.32 5.83
CA SER A 3 11.57 19.40 5.49
C SER A 3 11.01 19.41 4.05
N LEU A 4 11.72 18.81 3.09
CA LEU A 4 11.13 18.42 1.80
C LEU A 4 9.88 17.53 1.97
N PHE A 5 9.79 16.78 3.07
CA PHE A 5 8.68 15.87 3.34
C PHE A 5 7.45 16.50 3.99
N ARG A 6 7.49 17.78 4.41
CA ARG A 6 6.27 18.48 4.85
C ARG A 6 5.28 18.73 3.70
N TYR A 7 5.75 18.66 2.46
CA TYR A 7 4.94 18.84 1.24
C TYR A 7 4.88 17.59 0.36
N ALA A 8 5.41 16.46 0.83
CA ALA A 8 5.28 15.20 0.10
C ALA A 8 3.81 14.76 0.11
N ASP A 9 3.34 14.17 -1.00
CA ASP A 9 2.01 13.57 -1.05
C ASP A 9 1.88 12.56 0.11
N PRO A 10 0.84 12.67 0.96
CA PRO A 10 0.62 11.74 2.07
C PRO A 10 0.63 10.26 1.66
N ARG A 11 0.29 9.95 0.40
CA ARG A 11 0.41 8.60 -0.19
C ARG A 11 1.84 8.08 -0.19
N VAL A 12 2.81 8.95 -0.45
CA VAL A 12 4.23 8.58 -0.44
C VAL A 12 4.67 8.23 0.98
N LEU A 13 4.25 9.02 1.97
CA LEU A 13 4.57 8.77 3.38
C LEU A 13 3.90 7.48 3.88
N ALA A 14 2.64 7.23 3.50
CA ALA A 14 1.94 6.00 3.78
C ALA A 14 2.66 4.77 3.18
N GLY A 15 3.02 4.84 1.90
CA GLY A 15 3.74 3.76 1.23
C GLY A 15 5.17 3.52 1.76
N LEU A 16 5.79 4.55 2.32
CA LEU A 16 7.12 4.43 2.92
C LEU A 16 7.11 3.75 4.29
N GLU A 17 6.02 3.82 5.05
CA GLU A 17 5.91 3.34 6.43
C GLU A 17 6.50 1.95 6.65
N ALA A 18 6.14 0.99 5.79
CA ALA A 18 6.60 -0.39 5.88
C ALA A 18 8.02 -0.63 5.33
N SER A 19 8.58 0.33 4.58
CA SER A 19 9.86 0.18 3.88
C SER A 19 11.05 0.86 4.57
N LEU A 20 10.78 1.81 5.48
CA LEU A 20 11.81 2.60 6.16
C LEU A 20 12.43 1.83 7.33
N ASN A 21 13.75 1.74 7.34
CA ASN A 21 14.49 1.33 8.53
C ASN A 21 14.52 2.45 9.60
N ALA A 22 14.97 2.12 10.82
CA ALA A 22 14.98 3.07 11.93
C ALA A 22 15.84 4.33 11.64
N PRO A 23 17.08 4.23 11.12
CA PRO A 23 17.86 5.41 10.73
C PRO A 23 17.17 6.31 9.69
N GLU A 24 16.56 5.72 8.66
CA GLU A 24 15.85 6.46 7.62
C GLU A 24 14.62 7.17 8.17
N ARG A 25 13.86 6.47 9.02
CA ARG A 25 12.69 7.02 9.69
C ARG A 25 13.06 8.18 10.61
N ALA A 26 14.12 8.06 11.39
CA ALA A 26 14.62 9.13 12.24
C ALA A 26 15.05 10.35 11.41
N ARG A 27 15.73 10.11 10.28
CA ARG A 27 16.13 11.16 9.35
C ARG A 27 14.94 11.86 8.70
N LEU A 28 13.88 11.12 8.39
CA LEU A 28 12.64 11.61 7.79
C LEU A 28 11.82 12.43 8.81
N LEU A 29 11.72 11.95 10.05
CA LEU A 29 10.98 12.60 11.13
C LEU A 29 11.74 13.81 11.72
N GLY A 30 13.07 13.81 11.61
CA GLY A 30 13.92 14.87 12.15
C GLY A 30 13.79 14.95 13.67
N PRO A 31 13.53 16.14 14.25
CA PRO A 31 13.31 16.29 15.69
C PRO A 31 11.90 15.91 16.15
N ASN A 32 11.01 15.45 15.26
CA ASN A 32 9.64 15.10 15.63
C ASN A 32 9.55 13.63 16.04
N GLU A 33 8.84 13.29 17.11
CA GLU A 33 8.67 11.89 17.51
C GLU A 33 7.74 11.11 16.59
N ARG A 34 6.78 11.81 15.96
CA ARG A 34 5.72 11.19 15.17
C ARG A 34 5.22 12.05 14.02
N MET A 35 4.87 11.40 12.93
CA MET A 35 4.06 11.93 11.84
C MET A 35 2.97 10.91 11.49
N ARG A 36 1.75 11.37 11.26
CA ARG A 36 0.60 10.49 10.98
C ARG A 36 -0.36 11.15 10.00
N GLY A 37 -1.16 10.33 9.33
CA GLY A 37 -2.20 10.80 8.43
C GLY A 37 -3.20 9.71 8.07
N VAL A 38 -4.12 10.04 7.18
CA VAL A 38 -5.10 9.11 6.63
C VAL A 38 -5.11 9.27 5.11
N VAL A 39 -5.04 8.17 4.39
CA VAL A 39 -5.12 8.13 2.92
C VAL A 39 -6.10 7.05 2.51
N ALA A 40 -7.10 7.41 1.70
CA ALA A 40 -8.14 6.49 1.24
C ALA A 40 -8.77 5.67 2.39
N GLY A 41 -9.00 6.31 3.53
CA GLY A 41 -9.59 5.69 4.72
C GLY A 41 -8.62 4.88 5.58
N GLN A 42 -7.36 4.70 5.17
CA GLN A 42 -6.33 3.99 5.93
C GLN A 42 -5.43 4.95 6.70
N ALA A 43 -5.30 4.73 8.00
CA ALA A 43 -4.34 5.47 8.82
C ALA A 43 -2.93 4.95 8.60
N TRP A 44 -1.95 5.86 8.58
CA TRP A 44 -0.52 5.54 8.54
C TRP A 44 0.22 6.34 9.62
N GLN A 45 1.32 5.81 10.13
CA GLN A 45 2.12 6.45 11.16
C GLN A 45 3.62 6.16 11.04
N LEU A 46 4.42 7.23 10.98
CA LEU A 46 5.85 7.17 11.22
C LEU A 46 6.13 7.56 12.68
N GLN A 47 6.88 6.72 13.39
CA GLN A 47 7.25 6.96 14.78
C GLN A 47 8.71 6.60 15.04
N GLN A 48 9.40 7.42 15.83
CA GLN A 48 10.73 7.16 16.38
C GLN A 48 10.74 7.35 17.90
N ASP A 49 11.80 6.88 18.55
CA ASP A 49 12.00 7.07 19.98
C ASP A 49 12.28 8.53 20.32
N ALA A 50 11.80 8.99 21.49
CA ALA A 50 12.04 10.36 21.96
C ALA A 50 13.53 10.69 22.09
N GLU A 51 14.35 9.70 22.45
CA GLU A 51 15.81 9.88 22.53
C GLU A 51 16.44 10.07 21.14
N ALA A 52 15.94 9.38 20.11
CA ALA A 52 16.39 9.58 18.73
C ALA A 52 16.00 10.97 18.21
N ALA A 53 14.78 11.43 18.53
CA ALA A 53 14.30 12.77 18.20
C ALA A 53 15.15 13.86 18.89
N ALA A 54 15.47 13.68 20.18
CA ALA A 54 16.28 14.63 20.96
C ALA A 54 17.73 14.70 20.50
N ARG A 55 18.30 13.58 20.03
CA ARG A 55 19.68 13.48 19.52
C ARG A 55 19.80 13.80 18.02
N TYR A 56 18.72 14.23 17.38
CA TYR A 56 18.72 14.49 15.95
C TYR A 56 19.74 15.57 15.58
N ALA A 57 20.75 15.19 14.80
CA ALA A 57 21.68 16.09 14.14
C ALA A 57 21.31 16.20 12.67
N SER A 58 21.06 17.42 12.19
CA SER A 58 20.77 17.65 10.78
C SER A 58 21.94 17.19 9.91
N SER A 59 21.68 16.26 9.01
CA SER A 59 22.64 15.88 7.96
C SER A 59 22.48 16.82 6.76
N GLU A 60 23.58 17.28 6.19
CA GLU A 60 23.56 18.02 4.92
C GLU A 60 23.29 17.11 3.72
N ALA A 61 23.50 15.79 3.86
CA ALA A 61 23.19 14.87 2.79
C ALA A 61 21.67 14.87 2.50
N PRO A 62 21.25 14.79 1.23
CA PRO A 62 19.85 14.63 0.88
C PRO A 62 19.35 13.23 1.24
N PHE A 63 18.09 13.13 1.67
CA PHE A 63 17.42 11.84 1.78
C PHE A 63 17.09 11.33 0.38
N ARG A 64 17.53 10.10 0.04
CA ARG A 64 17.34 9.52 -1.29
C ARG A 64 16.47 8.28 -1.18
N LEU A 65 15.49 8.17 -2.07
CA LEU A 65 14.68 6.97 -2.19
C LEU A 65 15.53 5.85 -2.80
N THR A 66 15.50 4.69 -2.16
CA THR A 66 16.15 3.47 -2.65
C THR A 66 15.16 2.68 -3.50
N ARG A 67 15.65 1.68 -4.23
CA ARG A 67 14.77 0.74 -4.95
C ARG A 67 13.79 0.04 -4.01
N GLN A 68 14.21 -0.28 -2.79
CA GLN A 68 13.35 -0.89 -1.77
C GLN A 68 12.21 0.05 -1.36
N HIS A 69 12.48 1.35 -1.21
CA HIS A 69 11.44 2.35 -0.92
C HIS A 69 10.40 2.42 -2.05
N LEU A 70 10.87 2.45 -3.30
CA LEU A 70 9.99 2.47 -4.46
C LEU A 70 9.12 1.22 -4.54
N GLN A 71 9.70 0.04 -4.29
CA GLN A 71 8.96 -1.23 -4.24
C GLN A 71 7.91 -1.23 -3.12
N GLY A 72 8.24 -0.69 -1.93
CA GLY A 72 7.29 -0.57 -0.82
C GLY A 72 6.12 0.36 -1.16
N ILE A 73 6.40 1.52 -1.74
CA ILE A 73 5.37 2.46 -2.20
C ILE A 73 4.46 1.82 -3.25
N GLU A 74 5.03 1.09 -4.20
CA GLU A 74 4.27 0.44 -5.27
C GLU A 74 3.42 -0.72 -4.74
N ALA A 75 3.94 -1.52 -3.81
CA ALA A 75 3.20 -2.58 -3.15
C ALA A 75 2.02 -2.01 -2.34
N TRP A 76 2.24 -0.94 -1.58
CA TRP A 76 1.20 -0.25 -0.83
C TRP A 76 0.12 0.34 -1.76
N ARG A 77 0.52 1.01 -2.84
CA ARG A 77 -0.42 1.53 -3.85
C ARG A 77 -1.26 0.42 -4.46
N ARG A 78 -0.65 -0.71 -4.81
CA ARG A 78 -1.34 -1.87 -5.37
C ARG A 78 -2.39 -2.43 -4.40
N GLN A 79 -2.03 -2.59 -3.13
CA GLN A 79 -2.95 -3.02 -2.07
C GLN A 79 -4.15 -2.07 -2.00
N LEU A 80 -3.89 -0.75 -1.94
CA LEU A 80 -4.93 0.27 -1.88
C LEU A 80 -5.92 0.18 -3.05
N MET A 81 -5.41 -0.08 -4.25
CA MET A 81 -6.22 -0.15 -5.47
C MET A 81 -7.04 -1.43 -5.57
N LEU A 82 -6.52 -2.55 -5.08
CA LEU A 82 -7.20 -3.84 -5.10
C LEU A 82 -8.19 -4.00 -3.95
N GLN A 83 -8.06 -3.23 -2.87
CA GLN A 83 -8.90 -3.39 -1.68
C GLN A 83 -10.40 -3.15 -1.90
N PRO A 84 -10.85 -2.14 -2.68
CA PRO A 84 -12.26 -2.01 -3.04
C PRO A 84 -12.77 -3.22 -3.84
N LEU A 85 -11.92 -3.80 -4.69
CA LEU A 85 -12.28 -4.99 -5.48
C LEU A 85 -12.41 -6.23 -4.59
N ALA A 86 -11.48 -6.40 -3.63
CA ALA A 86 -11.56 -7.44 -2.60
C ALA A 86 -12.89 -7.37 -1.84
N ALA A 87 -13.23 -6.17 -1.36
CA ALA A 87 -14.49 -5.94 -0.66
C ALA A 87 -15.72 -6.19 -1.54
N GLN A 88 -15.72 -5.71 -2.79
CA GLN A 88 -16.85 -5.85 -3.71
C GLN A 88 -17.17 -7.30 -4.05
N TYR A 89 -16.15 -8.12 -4.29
CA TYR A 89 -16.31 -9.51 -4.73
C TYR A 89 -16.16 -10.54 -3.60
N ALA A 90 -15.93 -10.10 -2.36
CA ALA A 90 -15.66 -10.95 -1.21
C ALA A 90 -14.48 -11.92 -1.45
N ILE A 91 -13.42 -11.42 -2.11
CA ILE A 91 -12.19 -12.18 -2.41
C ILE A 91 -11.06 -11.64 -1.54
N SER A 92 -10.18 -12.51 -1.07
CA SER A 92 -9.01 -12.09 -0.29
C SER A 92 -8.08 -11.19 -1.10
N LEU A 93 -7.50 -10.19 -0.42
CA LEU A 93 -6.61 -9.22 -1.06
C LEU A 93 -5.35 -9.92 -1.59
N GLU A 94 -4.84 -10.93 -0.88
CA GLU A 94 -3.68 -11.73 -1.29
C GLU A 94 -3.92 -12.39 -2.64
N ARG A 95 -5.10 -12.97 -2.85
CA ARG A 95 -5.44 -13.64 -4.12
C ARG A 95 -5.52 -12.66 -5.28
N LEU A 96 -6.04 -11.45 -5.05
CA LEU A 96 -6.04 -10.39 -6.07
C LEU A 96 -4.62 -9.93 -6.39
N ILE A 97 -3.74 -9.86 -5.38
CA ILE A 97 -2.33 -9.50 -5.58
C ILE A 97 -1.63 -10.56 -6.42
N ASP A 98 -1.88 -11.85 -6.17
CA ASP A 98 -1.29 -12.94 -6.96
C ASP A 98 -1.72 -12.84 -8.42
N TRP A 99 -3.01 -12.66 -8.70
CA TRP A 99 -3.52 -12.46 -10.07
C TRP A 99 -2.94 -11.22 -10.74
N TYR A 100 -2.79 -10.13 -10.00
CA TYR A 100 -2.15 -8.92 -10.50
C TYR A 100 -0.71 -9.22 -10.93
N GLN A 101 0.06 -9.90 -10.08
CA GLN A 101 1.46 -10.24 -10.34
C GLN A 101 1.62 -11.21 -11.51
N GLU A 102 0.76 -12.24 -11.58
CA GLU A 102 0.71 -13.18 -12.70
C GLU A 102 0.51 -12.45 -14.03
N HIS A 103 -0.46 -11.52 -14.09
CA HIS A 103 -0.74 -10.80 -15.32
C HIS A 103 0.38 -9.80 -15.65
N HIS A 104 0.89 -9.08 -14.66
CA HIS A 104 2.00 -8.16 -14.83
C HIS A 104 3.27 -8.87 -15.36
N ALA A 105 3.54 -10.10 -14.90
CA ALA A 105 4.67 -10.91 -15.36
C ALA A 105 4.60 -11.31 -16.85
N THR A 106 3.43 -11.18 -17.50
CA THR A 106 3.28 -11.42 -18.95
C THR A 106 3.83 -10.27 -19.83
N GLY A 107 4.39 -9.22 -19.21
CA GLY A 107 4.90 -8.04 -19.90
C GLY A 107 3.89 -6.90 -20.06
N VAL A 108 2.73 -7.01 -19.40
CA VAL A 108 1.74 -5.93 -19.34
C VAL A 108 2.18 -4.91 -18.29
N ASP A 109 2.83 -3.84 -18.73
CA ASP A 109 3.28 -2.72 -17.89
C ASP A 109 2.20 -1.64 -17.72
N ASN A 110 0.94 -2.06 -17.61
CA ASN A 110 -0.20 -1.16 -17.43
C ASN A 110 -1.03 -1.59 -16.23
N GLU A 111 -1.03 -0.75 -15.21
CA GLU A 111 -1.80 -0.95 -13.98
C GLU A 111 -3.30 -1.10 -14.24
N GLN A 112 -3.87 -0.31 -15.15
CA GLN A 112 -5.29 -0.40 -15.49
C GLN A 112 -5.62 -1.76 -16.11
N ALA A 113 -4.75 -2.29 -16.97
CA ALA A 113 -4.95 -3.60 -17.58
C ALA A 113 -4.89 -4.72 -16.53
N CYS A 114 -3.97 -4.62 -15.57
CA CYS A 114 -3.89 -5.56 -14.44
C CYS A 114 -5.13 -5.49 -13.53
N LEU A 115 -5.67 -4.29 -13.27
CA LEU A 115 -6.90 -4.12 -12.52
C LEU A 115 -8.12 -4.74 -13.22
N GLU A 116 -8.29 -4.49 -14.52
CA GLU A 116 -9.40 -5.07 -15.28
C GLU A 116 -9.28 -6.60 -15.36
N TYR A 117 -8.06 -7.14 -15.47
CA TYR A 117 -7.80 -8.57 -15.37
C TYR A 117 -8.26 -9.14 -14.02
N CYS A 118 -7.87 -8.49 -12.91
CA CYS A 118 -8.29 -8.89 -11.56
C CYS A 118 -9.81 -8.83 -11.40
N ARG A 119 -10.46 -7.78 -11.93
CA ARG A 119 -11.92 -7.62 -11.88
C ARG A 119 -12.64 -8.75 -12.63
N ARG A 120 -12.16 -9.12 -13.81
CA ARG A 120 -12.72 -10.23 -14.58
C ARG A 120 -12.58 -11.56 -13.84
N LYS A 121 -11.39 -11.88 -13.33
CA LYS A 121 -11.15 -13.08 -12.51
C LYS A 121 -12.04 -13.12 -11.26
N ALA A 122 -12.20 -11.99 -10.59
CA ALA A 122 -13.05 -11.87 -9.41
C ALA A 122 -14.53 -12.13 -9.72
N HIS A 123 -15.01 -11.60 -10.85
CA HIS A 123 -16.36 -11.82 -11.32
C HIS A 123 -16.62 -13.31 -11.67
N GLU A 124 -15.69 -13.94 -12.39
CA GLU A 124 -15.76 -15.37 -12.73
C GLU A 124 -15.77 -16.27 -11.49
N ALA A 125 -14.91 -15.97 -10.50
CA ALA A 125 -14.85 -16.70 -9.24
C ALA A 125 -16.18 -16.61 -8.48
N ARG A 126 -16.80 -15.42 -8.41
CA ARG A 126 -18.08 -15.22 -7.74
C ARG A 126 -19.25 -15.95 -8.42
N ILE A 127 -19.29 -15.94 -9.76
CA ILE A 127 -20.31 -16.70 -10.50
C ILE A 127 -20.16 -18.20 -10.25
N SER A 128 -18.92 -18.69 -10.23
CA SER A 128 -18.65 -20.11 -10.01
C SER A 128 -19.06 -20.57 -8.62
N ASP A 129 -18.83 -19.74 -7.60
CA ASP A 129 -19.23 -20.00 -6.21
C ASP A 129 -20.76 -20.00 -6.05
N THR A 130 -21.44 -19.03 -6.68
CA THR A 130 -22.91 -18.94 -6.69
C THR A 130 -23.56 -20.18 -7.36
N ARG A 131 -22.93 -20.72 -8.41
CA ARG A 131 -23.40 -21.94 -9.09
C ARG A 131 -23.10 -23.22 -8.30
N ALA A 132 -22.12 -23.21 -7.41
CA ALA A 132 -21.76 -24.34 -6.56
C ALA A 132 -22.69 -24.49 -5.34
N HIS A 133 -23.38 -23.42 -4.93
CA HIS A 133 -24.34 -23.40 -3.82
C HIS A 133 -25.73 -22.88 -4.25
N PRO A 134 -26.49 -23.62 -5.08
CA PRO A 134 -27.80 -23.18 -5.56
C PRO A 134 -28.95 -23.28 -4.53
N GLU A 135 -28.72 -23.82 -3.33
CA GLU A 135 -29.80 -24.22 -2.40
C GLU A 135 -29.65 -23.61 -0.98
N GLU A 136 -29.85 -22.31 -0.81
CA GLU A 136 -30.25 -21.73 0.49
C GLU A 136 -31.39 -20.70 0.40
N GLU A 137 -31.89 -20.41 -0.81
CA GLU A 137 -33.06 -19.51 -1.01
C GLU A 137 -34.37 -20.26 -1.24
N ILE A 138 -34.67 -21.34 -0.51
CA ILE A 138 -36.06 -21.81 -0.37
C ILE A 138 -36.31 -22.35 1.05
N SER A 139 -36.68 -21.47 1.97
CA SER A 139 -37.60 -21.79 3.06
C SER A 139 -38.31 -20.53 3.52
N SER A 140 -39.53 -20.35 3.02
CA SER A 140 -40.62 -19.62 3.69
C SER A 140 -41.51 -20.63 4.40
#